data_AF-A0A1V1PCB5-F1
#
_entry.id   AF-A0A1V1PCB5-F1
#
_cell.length_a   1.000
_cell.length_b   1.000
_cell.length_c   1.000
_cell.angle_alpha   90.00
_cell.angle_beta   90.00
_cell.angle_gamma   90.00
#
_symmetry.space_group_name_H-M   'P 1'
#
loop_
_entity.id
_entity.type
_entity.pdbx_description
1 polymer ?
#
loop_
_entity_poly.entity_id
_entity_poly.type
_entity_poly.pdbx_seq_one_letter_code
_entity_poly.pdbx_strand_id
1 'polypeptide(L)'
;MKKNILPIFSNRDYRHANELTIKTIFLTLLHQDTFFMVASEQEHRRGYSDLALIVRPDCRKYKLFDMVIEFKYLSLKDLSLTGDESRQKTTNELLALEVVKKSLNDARNQAIRYAKSIADEFQISEKQIKKWAVVGLGFERIVWEMVDTDSKHIQNR
;
A
#
# COMPACT_ATOMS: atom_id res chain seq x y z
N MET A 1 -21.08 -2.07 11.69
CA MET A 1 -21.09 -3.13 10.66
C MET A 1 -20.09 -2.74 9.57
N LYS A 2 -18.86 -3.27 9.57
CA LYS A 2 -17.91 -3.02 8.46
C LYS A 2 -18.41 -3.78 7.25
N LYS A 3 -19.09 -3.10 6.32
CA LYS A 3 -19.33 -3.65 4.98
C LYS A 3 -17.96 -3.74 4.31
N ASN A 4 -17.45 -4.96 4.12
CA ASN A 4 -16.37 -5.17 3.16
C ASN A 4 -16.92 -4.67 1.82
N ILE A 5 -16.27 -3.66 1.22
CA ILE A 5 -16.69 -3.06 -0.06
C ILE A 5 -16.29 -3.93 -1.25
N LEU A 6 -15.24 -4.74 -1.08
CA LEU A 6 -14.66 -5.58 -2.13
C LEU A 6 -15.45 -6.86 -2.55
N PRO A 7 -16.28 -7.53 -1.73
CA PRO A 7 -16.95 -8.78 -2.10
C PRO A 7 -18.13 -8.59 -3.08
N ILE A 8 -18.33 -7.39 -3.63
CA ILE A 8 -19.29 -7.13 -4.70
C ILE A 8 -18.72 -7.57 -6.06
N PHE A 9 -17.40 -7.74 -6.19
CA PHE A 9 -16.78 -8.21 -7.43
C PHE A 9 -17.10 -9.69 -7.69
N SER A 10 -17.57 -9.99 -8.90
CA SER A 10 -17.84 -11.35 -9.34
C SER A 10 -16.54 -12.03 -9.77
N ASN A 11 -16.48 -13.37 -9.76
CA ASN A 11 -15.32 -14.15 -10.24
C ASN A 11 -14.80 -13.73 -11.64
N ARG A 12 -15.66 -13.13 -12.48
CA ARG A 12 -15.28 -12.58 -13.78
C ARG A 12 -14.39 -11.34 -13.65
N ASP A 13 -14.68 -10.49 -12.67
CA ASP A 13 -13.97 -9.23 -12.45
C ASP A 13 -12.54 -9.48 -11.92
N TYR A 14 -12.32 -10.60 -11.22
CA TYR A 14 -10.99 -11.07 -10.80
C TYR A 14 -10.05 -11.38 -11.97
N ARG A 15 -10.59 -11.71 -13.16
CA ARG A 15 -9.74 -12.09 -14.32
C ARG A 15 -8.89 -10.91 -14.80
N HIS A 16 -9.35 -9.69 -14.58
CA HIS A 16 -8.68 -8.46 -15.04
C HIS A 16 -8.07 -7.65 -13.90
N ALA A 17 -8.30 -8.08 -12.66
CA ALA A 17 -7.78 -7.46 -11.46
C ALA A 17 -6.26 -7.61 -11.37
N ASN A 18 -5.58 -6.50 -11.12
CA ASN A 18 -4.14 -6.46 -10.95
C ASN A 18 -3.73 -5.30 -10.01
N GLU A 19 -2.42 -5.06 -9.91
CA GLU A 19 -1.85 -3.99 -9.09
C GLU A 19 -2.38 -2.59 -9.45
N LEU A 20 -2.57 -2.30 -10.75
CA LEU A 20 -3.15 -1.04 -11.21
C LEU A 20 -4.58 -0.85 -10.68
N THR A 21 -5.37 -1.92 -10.60
CA THR A 21 -6.74 -1.81 -10.08
C THR A 21 -6.76 -1.42 -8.59
N ILE A 22 -5.95 -2.09 -7.77
CA ILE A 22 -5.82 -1.75 -6.34
C ILE A 22 -5.28 -0.33 -6.18
N LYS A 23 -4.23 0.03 -6.92
CA LYS A 23 -3.67 1.39 -6.94
C LYS A 23 -4.74 2.43 -7.25
N THR A 24 -5.57 2.19 -8.26
CA THR A 24 -6.63 3.12 -8.69
C THR A 24 -7.71 3.30 -7.61
N ILE A 25 -8.10 2.23 -6.92
CA ILE A 25 -9.04 2.29 -5.79
C ILE A 25 -8.47 3.16 -4.68
N PHE A 26 -7.22 2.92 -4.27
CA PHE A 26 -6.58 3.71 -3.22
C PHE A 26 -6.37 5.16 -3.62
N LEU A 27 -5.93 5.42 -4.86
CA LEU A 27 -5.81 6.78 -5.38
C LEU A 27 -7.17 7.48 -5.31
N THR A 28 -8.24 6.88 -5.80
CA THR A 28 -9.58 7.51 -5.78
C THR A 28 -10.07 7.79 -4.36
N LEU A 29 -9.80 6.89 -3.41
CA LEU A 29 -10.25 7.04 -2.02
C LEU A 29 -9.38 8.01 -1.20
N LEU A 30 -8.08 8.08 -1.48
CA LEU A 30 -7.12 8.87 -0.71
C LEU A 30 -6.75 10.20 -1.40
N HIS A 31 -7.17 10.40 -2.65
CA HIS A 31 -6.94 11.66 -3.35
C HIS A 31 -7.69 12.78 -2.64
N GLN A 32 -6.92 13.63 -1.97
CA GLN A 32 -7.39 14.76 -1.17
C GLN A 32 -6.44 15.95 -1.41
N ASP A 33 -6.62 16.62 -2.54
CA ASP A 33 -5.80 17.74 -3.02
C ASP A 33 -5.85 18.99 -2.12
N THR A 34 -6.88 19.07 -1.27
CA THR A 34 -7.06 20.12 -0.27
C THR A 34 -5.93 20.13 0.75
N PHE A 35 -5.45 18.95 1.16
CA PHE A 35 -4.42 18.81 2.20
C PHE A 35 -3.09 18.31 1.68
N PHE A 36 -3.10 17.54 0.60
CA PHE A 36 -1.94 16.82 0.09
C PHE A 36 -1.60 17.24 -1.34
N MET A 37 -0.31 17.35 -1.62
CA MET A 37 0.24 17.24 -2.95
C MET A 37 0.34 15.74 -3.23
N VAL A 38 -0.45 15.26 -4.19
CA VAL A 38 -0.37 13.86 -4.62
C VAL A 38 0.73 13.76 -5.67
N ALA A 39 1.79 13.02 -5.35
CA ALA A 39 2.79 12.66 -6.34
C ALA A 39 2.55 11.21 -6.76
N SER A 40 2.13 11.05 -8.01
CA SER A 40 2.09 9.77 -8.73
C SER A 40 2.79 10.02 -10.07
N GLU A 41 3.79 9.20 -10.40
CA GLU A 41 4.78 9.43 -11.47
C GLU A 41 4.32 10.27 -12.69
N GLN A 42 4.95 11.44 -12.85
CA GLN A 42 5.55 12.06 -14.05
C GLN A 42 6.05 13.43 -13.52
N GLU A 43 7.35 13.67 -13.30
CA GLU A 43 8.13 14.40 -14.33
C GLU A 43 9.66 14.31 -14.21
N HIS A 44 10.29 13.79 -13.15
CA HIS A 44 11.76 13.76 -13.07
C HIS A 44 12.29 12.59 -12.22
N ARG A 45 13.00 11.65 -12.88
CA ARG A 45 13.89 10.61 -12.29
C ARG A 45 13.25 9.30 -11.76
N ARG A 46 13.30 8.29 -12.64
CA ARG A 46 13.60 6.85 -12.41
C ARG A 46 13.41 6.34 -10.97
N GLY A 47 12.18 5.96 -10.63
CA GLY A 47 11.88 5.18 -9.43
C GLY A 47 10.39 4.99 -9.25
N TYR A 48 9.85 3.95 -9.87
CA TYR A 48 8.44 3.58 -9.84
C TYR A 48 7.91 3.45 -8.41
N SER A 49 6.86 4.19 -8.13
CA SER A 49 6.13 4.10 -6.88
C SER A 49 4.67 4.45 -7.09
N ASP A 50 3.86 3.93 -6.18
CA ASP A 50 2.44 3.84 -6.47
C ASP A 50 1.63 5.02 -5.93
N LEU A 51 1.98 5.55 -4.75
CA LEU A 51 1.30 6.70 -4.15
C LEU A 51 2.16 7.42 -3.10
N ALA A 52 2.41 8.72 -3.30
CA ALA A 52 2.85 9.62 -2.24
C ALA A 52 1.82 10.73 -1.97
N LEU A 53 1.53 10.94 -0.69
CA LEU A 53 0.69 12.03 -0.19
C LEU A 53 1.56 12.92 0.68
N ILE A 54 1.95 14.08 0.14
CA ILE A 54 2.83 15.03 0.82
C ILE A 54 2.00 16.19 1.32
N VAL A 55 2.00 16.44 2.62
CA VAL A 55 1.19 17.50 3.21
C VAL A 55 1.67 18.85 2.65
N ARG A 56 0.72 19.63 2.13
CA ARG A 56 1.02 20.96 1.59
C ARG A 56 1.64 21.85 2.67
N PRO A 57 2.60 22.73 2.34
CA PRO A 57 3.27 23.59 3.32
C PRO A 57 2.31 24.40 4.20
N ASP A 58 1.23 24.95 3.62
CA ASP A 58 0.20 25.72 4.31
C ASP A 58 -0.72 24.88 5.22
N CYS A 59 -0.76 23.57 4.99
CA CYS A 59 -1.54 22.59 5.76
C CYS A 59 -0.75 21.95 6.92
N ARG A 60 0.56 22.22 7.05
CA ARG A 60 1.40 21.63 8.12
C ARG A 60 0.91 21.95 9.53
N LYS A 61 0.20 23.06 9.71
CA LYS A 61 -0.47 23.44 10.97
C LYS A 61 -1.47 22.38 11.49
N TYR A 62 -2.02 21.56 10.61
CA TYR A 62 -2.97 20.50 10.96
C TYR A 62 -2.29 19.21 11.44
N LYS A 63 -0.95 19.16 11.50
CA LYS A 63 -0.17 18.00 12.00
C LYS A 63 -0.49 16.68 11.30
N LEU A 64 -0.78 16.75 10.00
CA LEU A 64 -0.96 15.57 9.14
C LEU A 64 0.40 14.91 8.84
N PHE A 65 0.39 13.64 8.45
CA PHE A 65 1.59 12.89 8.10
C PHE A 65 1.81 12.86 6.59
N ASP A 66 3.07 12.99 6.17
CA ASP A 66 3.46 12.57 4.82
C ASP A 66 3.39 11.05 4.74
N MET A 67 2.91 10.53 3.62
CA MET A 67 2.74 9.10 3.42
C MET A 67 3.29 8.67 2.07
N VAL A 68 3.96 7.52 2.08
CA VAL A 68 4.30 6.73 0.90
C VAL A 68 3.66 5.37 1.07
N ILE A 69 2.94 4.93 0.04
CA ILE A 69 2.29 3.62 0.00
C ILE A 69 2.76 2.90 -1.25
N GLU A 70 3.35 1.72 -1.04
CA GLU A 70 3.74 0.79 -2.09
C GLU A 70 2.73 -0.35 -2.14
N PHE A 71 2.18 -0.62 -3.33
CA PHE A 71 1.25 -1.71 -3.55
C PHE A 71 1.94 -2.88 -4.25
N LYS A 72 1.46 -4.07 -3.92
CA LYS A 72 1.63 -5.28 -4.71
C LYS A 72 0.29 -5.98 -4.83
N TYR A 73 0.21 -6.90 -5.77
CA TYR A 73 -0.97 -7.71 -5.98
C TYR A 73 -0.58 -9.17 -6.19
N LEU A 74 -1.30 -10.06 -5.50
CA LEU A 74 -1.26 -11.49 -5.70
C LEU A 74 -2.66 -11.94 -6.09
N SER A 75 -2.77 -12.60 -7.24
CA SER A 75 -4.03 -13.22 -7.63
C SER A 75 -4.35 -14.42 -6.73
N LEU A 76 -5.61 -14.84 -6.71
CA LEU A 76 -6.03 -16.08 -6.03
C LEU A 76 -5.24 -17.31 -6.52
N LYS A 77 -4.84 -17.31 -7.80
CA LYS A 77 -3.98 -18.35 -8.37
C LYS A 77 -2.57 -18.34 -7.77
N ASP A 78 -1.97 -17.15 -7.60
CA ASP A 78 -0.65 -17.01 -6.98
C ASP A 78 -0.65 -17.47 -5.52
N LEU A 79 -1.79 -17.31 -4.84
CA LEU A 79 -2.02 -17.76 -3.47
C LEU A 79 -2.36 -19.24 -3.37
N SER A 80 -2.71 -19.90 -4.48
CA SER A 80 -3.28 -21.25 -4.50
C SER A 80 -4.52 -21.38 -3.59
N LEU A 81 -5.37 -20.35 -3.57
CA LEU A 81 -6.60 -20.29 -2.78
C LEU A 81 -7.79 -19.89 -3.65
N THR A 82 -8.98 -20.32 -3.25
CA THR A 82 -10.25 -19.77 -3.74
C THR A 82 -10.60 -18.47 -3.01
N GLY A 83 -11.60 -17.74 -3.54
CA GLY A 83 -12.07 -16.52 -2.91
C GLY A 83 -12.63 -16.77 -1.49
N ASP A 84 -13.41 -17.85 -1.33
CA ASP A 84 -13.97 -18.26 -0.04
C ASP A 84 -12.89 -18.61 0.99
N GLU A 85 -11.90 -19.41 0.60
CA GLU A 85 -10.79 -19.77 1.49
C GLU A 85 -10.00 -18.54 1.93
N SER A 86 -9.74 -17.60 1.03
CA SER A 86 -9.06 -16.33 1.35
C SER A 86 -9.86 -15.49 2.36
N ARG A 87 -11.21 -15.44 2.21
CA ARG A 87 -12.09 -14.73 3.14
C ARG A 87 -12.10 -15.33 4.54
N GLN A 88 -12.05 -16.66 4.64
CA GLN A 88 -12.15 -17.38 5.91
C GLN A 88 -10.84 -17.38 6.71
N LYS A 89 -9.69 -17.31 6.05
CA LYS A 89 -8.38 -17.24 6.73
C LYS A 89 -8.25 -15.99 7.59
N THR A 90 -7.63 -16.10 8.75
CA THR A 90 -7.23 -14.96 9.56
C THR A 90 -6.09 -14.18 8.90
N THR A 91 -5.89 -12.92 9.31
CA THR A 91 -4.74 -12.14 8.82
C THR A 91 -3.41 -12.83 9.12
N ASN A 92 -3.25 -13.46 10.28
CA ASN A 92 -2.02 -14.18 10.64
C ASN A 92 -1.75 -15.39 9.73
N GLU A 93 -2.78 -16.14 9.37
CA GLU A 93 -2.65 -17.26 8.42
C GLU A 93 -2.26 -16.79 7.02
N LEU A 94 -2.80 -15.66 6.57
CA LEU A 94 -2.42 -15.06 5.28
C LEU A 94 -0.99 -14.54 5.30
N LEU A 95 -0.58 -13.88 6.39
CA LEU A 95 0.80 -13.43 6.60
C LEU A 95 1.79 -14.59 6.74
N ALA A 96 1.33 -15.79 7.12
CA ALA A 96 2.17 -16.97 7.20
C ALA A 96 2.53 -17.56 5.83
N LEU A 97 1.78 -17.23 4.76
CA LEU A 97 2.04 -17.71 3.40
C LEU A 97 3.36 -17.11 2.85
N GLU A 98 4.26 -17.97 2.38
CA GLU A 98 5.58 -17.53 1.89
C GLU A 98 5.49 -16.55 0.71
N VAL A 99 4.54 -16.75 -0.21
CA VAL A 99 4.31 -15.82 -1.33
C VAL A 99 3.87 -14.43 -0.85
N VAL A 100 3.09 -14.36 0.23
CA VAL A 100 2.62 -13.11 0.83
C VAL A 100 3.77 -12.41 1.56
N LYS A 101 4.56 -13.15 2.36
CA LYS A 101 5.76 -12.60 3.03
C LYS A 101 6.74 -12.00 2.03
N LYS A 102 7.01 -12.72 0.93
CA LYS A 102 7.90 -12.24 -0.13
C LYS A 102 7.36 -10.94 -0.75
N SER A 103 6.08 -10.92 -1.11
CA SER A 103 5.45 -9.74 -1.70
C SER A 103 5.48 -8.52 -0.76
N LEU A 104 5.19 -8.71 0.53
CA LEU A 104 5.31 -7.65 1.56
C LEU A 104 6.74 -7.16 1.71
N ASN A 105 7.73 -8.05 1.75
CA ASN A 105 9.13 -7.67 1.84
C ASN A 105 9.60 -6.87 0.61
N ASP A 106 9.16 -7.26 -0.59
CA ASP A 106 9.47 -6.54 -1.82
C ASP A 106 8.83 -5.14 -1.83
N ALA A 107 7.58 -5.03 -1.38
CA ALA A 107 6.89 -3.75 -1.21
C ALA A 107 7.57 -2.87 -0.15
N ARG A 108 7.97 -3.45 0.99
CA ARG A 108 8.69 -2.76 2.06
C ARG A 108 9.97 -2.11 1.55
N ASN A 109 10.78 -2.87 0.84
CA ASN A 109 12.05 -2.39 0.28
C ASN A 109 11.84 -1.28 -0.76
N GLN A 110 10.76 -1.36 -1.55
CA GLN A 110 10.38 -0.32 -2.51
C GLN A 110 9.90 0.95 -1.81
N ALA A 111 9.03 0.84 -0.81
CA ALA A 111 8.54 1.97 -0.01
C ALA A 111 9.70 2.75 0.66
N ILE A 112 10.73 2.06 1.18
CA ILE A 112 11.93 2.70 1.75
C ILE A 112 12.69 3.49 0.69
N ARG A 113 12.96 2.88 -0.47
CA ARG A 113 13.67 3.57 -1.56
C ARG A 113 12.90 4.78 -2.05
N TYR A 114 11.59 4.64 -2.21
CA TYR A 114 10.77 5.72 -2.71
C TYR A 114 10.63 6.88 -1.71
N ALA A 115 10.47 6.58 -0.42
CA ALA A 115 10.44 7.63 0.59
C ALA A 115 11.74 8.45 0.64
N LYS A 116 12.89 7.85 0.32
CA LYS A 116 14.15 8.61 0.14
C LYS A 116 14.07 9.57 -1.04
N SER A 117 13.63 9.08 -2.20
CA SER A 117 13.47 9.93 -3.39
C SER A 117 12.50 11.09 -3.17
N ILE A 118 11.37 10.85 -2.49
CA ILE A 118 10.41 11.88 -2.10
C ILE A 118 10.99 12.87 -1.10
N ALA A 119 11.71 12.37 -0.10
CA ALA A 119 12.37 13.21 0.89
C ALA A 119 13.34 14.19 0.22
N ASP A 120 14.14 13.69 -0.73
CA ASP A 120 15.07 14.49 -1.51
C ASP A 120 14.35 15.50 -2.42
N GLU A 121 13.29 15.08 -3.13
CA GLU A 121 12.52 15.94 -4.03
C GLU A 121 11.85 17.11 -3.30
N PHE A 122 11.17 16.81 -2.18
CA PHE A 122 10.42 17.79 -1.41
C PHE A 122 11.25 18.48 -0.31
N GLN A 123 12.54 18.14 -0.20
CA GLN A 123 13.48 18.68 0.80
C GLN A 123 12.95 18.53 2.24
N ILE A 124 12.43 17.34 2.54
CA ILE A 124 11.89 16.96 3.85
C ILE A 124 12.66 15.78 4.44
N SER A 125 12.48 15.52 5.74
CA SER A 125 13.12 14.35 6.36
C SER A 125 12.45 13.04 5.89
N GLU A 126 13.24 12.03 5.51
CA GLU A 126 12.70 10.68 5.28
C GLU A 126 11.98 10.11 6.53
N LYS A 127 12.41 10.51 7.73
CA LYS A 127 11.86 10.03 9.01
C LYS A 127 10.44 10.51 9.30
N GLN A 128 10.03 11.66 8.74
CA GLN A 128 8.65 12.13 8.89
C GLN A 128 7.68 11.42 7.93
N ILE A 129 8.18 10.80 6.86
CA ILE A 129 7.37 10.07 5.89
C ILE A 129 6.99 8.70 6.48
N LYS A 130 5.69 8.51 6.69
CA LYS A 130 5.10 7.21 7.03
C LYS A 130 5.09 6.34 5.77
N LYS A 131 5.62 5.12 5.90
CA LYS A 131 5.83 4.21 4.78
C LYS A 131 4.94 3.00 4.98
N TRP A 132 4.29 2.55 3.91
CA TRP A 132 3.36 1.44 3.97
C TRP A 132 3.64 0.46 2.83
N ALA A 133 3.66 -0.82 3.17
CA ALA A 133 3.64 -1.91 2.21
C ALA A 133 2.24 -2.54 2.24
N VAL A 134 1.58 -2.61 1.09
CA VAL A 134 0.20 -3.09 0.96
C VAL A 134 0.16 -4.16 -0.12
N VAL A 135 -0.42 -5.32 0.19
CA VAL A 135 -0.60 -6.40 -0.79
C VAL A 135 -2.08 -6.74 -0.90
N GLY A 136 -2.63 -6.56 -2.10
CA GLY A 136 -3.95 -7.06 -2.46
C GLY A 136 -3.89 -8.57 -2.72
N LEU A 137 -4.79 -9.32 -2.08
CA LEU A 137 -4.92 -10.78 -2.21
C LEU A 137 -6.21 -11.08 -2.98
N GLY A 138 -6.13 -10.98 -4.31
CA GLY A 138 -7.30 -10.74 -5.15
C GLY A 138 -8.02 -9.46 -4.72
N PHE A 139 -9.34 -9.44 -4.86
CA PHE A 139 -10.23 -8.49 -4.17
C PHE A 139 -10.80 -9.02 -2.85
N GLU A 140 -10.30 -10.15 -2.35
CA GLU A 140 -10.90 -10.73 -1.15
C GLU A 140 -10.38 -10.07 0.12
N ARG A 141 -9.08 -9.84 0.14
CA ARG A 141 -8.34 -9.42 1.33
C ARG A 141 -7.23 -8.48 0.95
N ILE A 142 -6.84 -7.67 1.93
CA ILE A 142 -5.65 -6.86 1.88
C ILE A 142 -4.87 -7.18 3.14
N VAL A 143 -3.56 -7.38 2.98
CA VAL A 143 -2.60 -7.39 4.08
C VAL A 143 -1.68 -6.20 3.92
N TRP A 144 -1.20 -5.67 5.03
CA TRP A 144 -0.34 -4.51 5.02
C TRP A 144 0.55 -4.48 6.25
N GLU A 145 1.61 -3.71 6.17
CA GLU A 145 2.45 -3.36 7.31
C GLU A 145 2.93 -1.92 7.19
N MET A 146 3.10 -1.27 8.34
CA MET A 146 3.84 -0.02 8.40
C MET A 146 5.33 -0.36 8.33
N VAL A 147 6.05 0.31 7.44
CA VAL A 147 7.48 0.13 7.27
C VAL A 147 8.20 1.07 8.21
N ASP A 148 8.60 0.52 9.36
CA ASP A 148 9.45 1.23 10.30
C ASP A 148 10.91 1.08 9.90
N THR A 149 11.61 2.21 9.81
CA THR A 149 13.05 2.25 9.55
C THR A 149 13.87 1.93 10.80
N ASP A 150 13.27 1.92 11.99
CA ASP A 150 13.95 1.73 13.28
C ASP A 150 13.64 0.39 13.99
N SER A 151 12.93 -0.54 13.34
CA SER A 151 12.52 -1.79 13.98
C SER A 151 13.61 -2.86 13.99
N LYS A 152 14.54 -2.76 14.96
CA LYS A 152 14.85 -3.93 15.80
C LYS A 152 13.68 -4.09 16.76
N HIS A 153 12.80 -5.06 16.47
CA HIS A 153 11.60 -5.44 17.23
C HIS A 153 10.50 -4.39 17.33
N ILE A 154 9.26 -4.79 17.02
CA ILE A 154 8.20 -5.01 18.01
C ILE A 154 7.05 -5.80 17.35
N GLN A 155 6.70 -6.90 18.00
CA GLN A 155 5.55 -7.76 17.71
C GLN A 155 4.23 -7.08 18.09
N ASN A 156 3.16 -7.48 17.40
CA ASN A 156 1.77 -7.59 17.82
C ASN A 156 1.17 -6.49 18.72
N ARG A 157 0.20 -5.76 18.17
CA ARG A 157 -1.15 -5.69 18.76
C ARG A 157 -2.20 -5.71 17.67
#